data_AF-A0A968PCY1-F1
#
_entry.id   AF-A0A968PCY1-F1
#
_cell.length_a   1.000
_cell.length_b   1.000
_cell.length_c   1.000
_cell.angle_alpha   90.00
_cell.angle_beta   90.00
_cell.angle_gamma   90.00
#
_symmetry.space_group_name_H-M   'P 1'
#
loop_
_entity.id
_entity.type
_entity.pdbx_description
1 polymer ?
#
loop_
_entity_poly.entity_id
_entity_poly.type
_entity_poly.pdbx_seq_one_letter_code
_entity_poly.pdbx_strand_id
1 'polypeptide(L)' 'LARSGVGGLTLVDLDDVCITNTNRQVHAVTGNVGRPKIEAMRERVLAILRAAMCGWNIGGSTTRLPATS' A
#
# COMPACT_ATOMS: atom_id res chain seq x y z
N LEU A 1 -8.09 -9.08 -0.61
CA LEU A 1 -6.75 -9.31 0.00
C LEU A 1 -6.54 -8.42 1.22
N ALA A 2 -6.20 -7.13 1.09
CA ALA A 2 -5.99 -6.26 2.26
C ALA A 2 -7.22 -6.17 3.18
N ARG A 3 -8.44 -6.09 2.63
CA ARG A 3 -9.70 -6.12 3.41
C ARG A 3 -10.11 -7.50 3.94
N SER A 4 -9.34 -8.55 3.62
CA SER A 4 -9.66 -9.94 3.95
C SER A 4 -8.80 -10.48 5.10
N GLY A 5 -7.95 -9.64 5.71
CA GLY A 5 -7.12 -10.05 6.86
C GLY A 5 -5.96 -10.99 6.52
N VAL A 6 -5.46 -10.98 5.27
CA VAL A 6 -4.27 -11.79 4.92
C VAL A 6 -3.07 -11.34 5.74
N GLY A 7 -2.27 -12.27 6.28
CA GLY A 7 -1.16 -11.96 7.21
C GLY A 7 0.10 -11.35 6.56
N GLY A 8 0.13 -11.24 5.24
CA GLY A 8 1.22 -10.61 4.49
C GLY A 8 0.87 -10.42 3.03
N LEU A 9 1.42 -9.38 2.42
CA LEU A 9 1.25 -9.09 0.99
C LEU A 9 2.58 -8.61 0.44
N THR A 10 3.07 -9.29 -0.60
CA THR A 10 4.25 -8.83 -1.35
C THR A 10 3.75 -8.13 -2.60
N LEU A 11 4.15 -6.87 -2.77
CA LEU A 11 3.87 -6.06 -3.95
C LEU A 11 5.14 -6.00 -4.81
N VAL A 12 5.03 -6.40 -6.07
CA VAL A 12 6.13 -6.32 -7.04
C VAL A 12 5.63 -5.56 -8.24
N ASP A 13 6.17 -4.36 -8.45
CA ASP A 13 5.90 -3.49 -9.58
C ASP A 13 7.11 -2.56 -9.77
N LEU A 14 7.53 -2.30 -10.99
CA LEU A 14 8.69 -1.44 -11.31
C LEU A 14 8.26 -0.09 -11.89
N ASP A 15 6.97 0.12 -12.10
CA ASP A 15 6.46 1.33 -12.73
C ASP A 15 6.05 2.39 -11.69
N ASP A 16 6.01 3.63 -12.18
CA ASP A 16 5.37 4.75 -11.49
C ASP A 16 3.88 4.88 -11.88
N VAL A 17 3.13 5.60 -11.05
CA VAL A 17 1.73 5.92 -11.31
C VAL A 17 1.64 6.95 -12.44
N CYS A 18 0.90 6.63 -13.50
CA CYS A 18 0.62 7.55 -14.60
C CYS A 18 -0.85 8.02 -14.56
N ILE A 19 -1.13 9.23 -15.03
CA ILE A 19 -2.50 9.75 -15.16
C ILE A 19 -3.39 8.88 -16.05
N THR A 20 -2.80 8.17 -17.01
CA THR A 20 -3.53 7.24 -17.86
C THR A 20 -4.02 6.01 -17.11
N ASN A 21 -3.50 5.72 -15.90
CA ASN A 21 -3.89 4.58 -15.08
C ASN A 21 -5.19 4.82 -14.29
N THR A 22 -5.66 6.07 -14.17
CA THR A 22 -6.84 6.46 -13.39
C THR A 22 -8.10 5.67 -13.74
N ASN A 23 -8.27 5.28 -15.01
CA ASN A 23 -9.46 4.53 -15.46
C ASN A 23 -9.48 3.05 -15.06
N ARG A 24 -8.38 2.49 -14.55
CA ARG A 24 -8.26 1.04 -14.28
C ARG A 24 -7.42 0.66 -13.06
N GLN A 25 -6.77 1.60 -12.39
CA GLN A 25 -5.90 1.33 -11.24
C GLN A 25 -6.29 2.15 -10.03
N VAL A 26 -6.53 1.45 -8.92
CA VAL A 26 -7.07 2.03 -7.68
C VAL A 26 -6.09 2.95 -6.94
N HIS A 27 -4.80 2.89 -7.26
CA HIS A 27 -3.75 3.73 -6.68
C HIS A 27 -3.44 4.99 -7.52
N ALA A 28 -4.01 5.10 -8.72
CA ALA A 28 -3.90 6.26 -9.60
C ALA A 28 -4.90 7.36 -9.20
N VAL A 29 -4.71 7.89 -7.99
CA VAL A 29 -5.46 9.03 -7.44
C VAL A 29 -4.65 10.32 -7.54
N THR A 30 -5.33 11.46 -7.59
CA THR A 30 -4.69 12.79 -7.60
C THR A 30 -3.73 12.91 -6.42
N GLY A 31 -2.47 13.30 -6.70
CA GLY A 31 -1.38 13.35 -5.70
C GLY A 31 -0.43 12.15 -5.72
N ASN A 32 -0.79 11.04 -6.39
CA ASN A 32 0.10 9.87 -6.53
C ASN A 32 0.79 9.76 -7.89
N VAL A 33 0.40 10.55 -8.90
CA VAL A 33 1.02 10.53 -10.23
C VAL A 33 2.51 10.84 -10.13
N GLY A 34 3.35 10.01 -10.73
CA GLY A 34 4.81 10.10 -10.68
C GLY A 34 5.47 9.43 -9.47
N ARG A 35 4.70 8.85 -8.54
CA ARG A 35 5.24 8.04 -7.44
C ARG A 35 5.37 6.57 -7.84
N PRO A 36 6.27 5.80 -7.21
CA PRO A 36 6.32 4.36 -7.39
C PRO A 36 4.98 3.70 -7.02
N LYS A 37 4.45 2.84 -7.89
CA LYS A 37 3.17 2.14 -7.65
C LYS A 37 3.20 1.33 -6.34
N ILE A 38 4.35 0.76 -6.00
CA ILE A 38 4.55 0.02 -4.74
C ILE A 38 4.27 0.92 -3.53
N GLU A 39 4.76 2.15 -3.54
CA GLU A 39 4.62 3.08 -2.42
C GLU A 39 3.16 3.54 -2.27
N ALA A 40 2.52 3.94 -3.37
CA ALA A 40 1.11 4.33 -3.39
C ALA A 40 0.18 3.18 -2.94
N MET A 41 0.49 1.95 -3.34
CA MET A 41 -0.25 0.76 -2.89
C MET A 41 0.04 0.42 -1.42
N ARG A 42 1.29 0.56 -0.94
CA ARG A 42 1.65 0.37 0.47
C ARG A 42 0.85 1.30 1.37
N GLU A 43 0.80 2.59 1.07
CA GLU A 43 0.03 3.57 1.83
C GLU A 43 -1.46 3.21 1.86
N ARG A 44 -2.03 2.84 0.71
CA ARG A 44 -3.44 2.46 0.61
C ARG A 44 -3.76 1.22 1.43
N VAL A 45 -2.90 0.21 1.37
CA VAL A 45 -3.06 -1.04 2.12
C VAL A 45 -2.93 -0.76 3.62
N LEU A 46 -1.96 0.05 4.04
CA LEU A 46 -1.82 0.48 5.44
C LEU A 46 -3.03 1.28 5.92
N ALA A 47 -3.63 2.14 5.09
CA ALA A 47 -4.84 2.88 5.46
C ALA A 47 -6.03 1.93 5.69
N ILE A 48 -6.15 0.87 4.88
CA ILE A 48 -7.17 -0.17 5.05
C ILE A 48 -6.93 -0.99 6.34
N LEU A 49 -5.66 -1.30 6.65
CA LEU A 49 -5.28 -2.13 7.78
C LEU A 49 -5.15 -1.37 9.10
N ARG A 50 -4.91 -0.06 9.10
CA ARG A 50 -4.97 0.78 10.30
C ARG A 50 -6.36 0.78 10.93
N ALA A 51 -7.40 0.59 10.12
CA ALA A 51 -8.74 0.33 10.61
C ALA A 51 -8.94 -1.10 11.17
N ALA A 52 -7.97 -2.02 10.99
CA ALA A 52 -8.12 -3.46 11.25
C ALA A 52 -7.02 -4.12 12.14
N MET A 53 -5.99 -3.39 12.58
CA MET A 53 -4.93 -3.77 13.56
C MET A 53 -3.87 -4.86 13.21
N CYS A 54 -2.69 -4.62 13.82
CA CYS A 54 -1.50 -5.42 14.19
C CYS A 54 -0.89 -6.51 13.27
N GLY A 55 0.38 -6.29 12.88
CA GLY A 55 1.29 -7.34 12.41
C GLY A 55 1.33 -7.52 10.89
N TRP A 56 1.79 -6.51 10.15
CA TRP A 56 1.94 -6.61 8.69
C TRP A 56 3.38 -6.38 8.23
N ASN A 57 3.91 -7.34 7.48
CA ASN A 57 5.26 -7.31 6.94
C ASN A 57 5.18 -6.99 5.43
N ILE A 58 5.68 -5.82 5.03
CA ILE A 58 5.79 -5.40 3.63
C ILE A 58 7.30 -5.35 3.34
N GLY A 59 7.84 -6.37 2.66
CA GLY A 59 9.26 -6.41 2.30
C GLY A 59 9.62 -5.24 1.38
N GLY A 60 10.75 -4.54 1.52
CA GLY A 60 11.98 -4.81 2.29
C GLY A 60 12.41 -3.71 3.27
N SER A 61 11.50 -3.16 4.07
CA SER A 61 11.87 -2.40 5.28
C SER A 61 10.84 -2.67 6.38
N THR A 62 11.27 -3.39 7.43
CA THR A 62 10.46 -3.68 8.61
C THR A 62 10.21 -2.38 9.37
N THR A 63 9.15 -1.66 9.05
CA THR A 63 8.71 -0.52 9.86
C THR A 63 7.85 -1.05 11.00
N ARG A 64 8.50 -1.32 12.14
CA ARG A 64 7.80 -1.59 13.40
C ARG A 64 7.18 -0.28 13.86
N LEU A 65 5.87 -0.08 13.65
CA LEU A 65 5.19 1.04 14.28
C LEU A 65 5.21 0.81 15.80
N PRO A 66 5.49 1.85 16.63
CA PRO A 66 5.39 1.70 18.07
C PRO A 66 3.94 1.33 18.41
N ALA A 67 3.77 0.26 19.18
CA ALA A 67 2.48 -0.08 19.76
C ALA A 67 2.01 1.14 20.56
N THR A 68 0.91 1.76 20.13
CA THR A 68 0.23 2.75 20.94
C THR A 68 -0.30 2.05 22.19
N SER A 69 0.13 2.54 23.35
CA SER A 69 -0.35 2.16 24.69
C SER A 69 -1.85 2.34 24.83
#